data_AF-A0A517RIV5-F1
#
_entry.id   AF-A0A517RIV5-F1
#
_cell.length_a   1.000
_cell.length_b   1.000
_cell.length_c   1.000
_cell.angle_alpha   90.00
_cell.angle_beta   90.00
_cell.angle_gamma   90.00
#
_symmetry.space_group_name_H-M   'P 1'
#
loop_
_entity.id
_entity.type
_entity.pdbx_description
1 polymer ?
#
loop_
_entity_poly.entity_id
_entity_poly.type
_entity_poly.pdbx_seq_one_letter_code
_entity_poly.pdbx_strand_id
1 'polypeptide(L)'
;MKELSVRQSRCSYQAFLQIGIMAARITAIPLLATGLLLSSSSVLLSQQPAQPNANPANAKPAAAQPKPQMQDPALEQIKELMTPEEAERFRKTKLINFEELLRGGKISSAADKKLIAEGARYNLYLMTLKQDPRNPENKTDLKKLRANIIRDIRFSGRVSGNFQARELYLEELTKRAEDLFDNHRLVRFSAVVLLSSLDLRDEDRRKKIERVAFTPAYAPLLKVIASPNQPTELKITAANGLARIGEMSEASNSRRVSIVEAIIPALDRSLNEHSWYQRSLVDTLGSMGITDNLARRPVVVDALLKVMKDPKRTWRVRTAAAYNLGKLPLKANSDIKLITYSIVDLTRNMIKAYNGNNKARFWKRCFWNVYLAFKPEAAGMNNGLTQKPVNQTVVNDAYKQIIKPVNTVLQTGVTPPIAPDVTKSMDDWLKKNLPKNFRVAPVQAKPKNQQVAEGN
;
A
#
# COMPACT_ATOMS: atom_id res chain seq x y z
N MET A 1 -27.82 -8.71 -22.10
CA MET A 1 -26.67 -7.97 -21.50
C MET A 1 -25.44 -8.82 -21.66
N LYS A 2 -24.55 -8.49 -22.61
CA LYS A 2 -23.24 -9.13 -22.75
C LYS A 2 -22.34 -8.63 -21.63
N GLU A 3 -21.70 -9.55 -20.91
CA GLU A 3 -20.73 -9.24 -19.87
C GLU A 3 -19.68 -8.25 -20.40
N LEU A 4 -19.50 -7.13 -19.70
CA LEU A 4 -18.39 -6.22 -19.90
C LEU A 4 -17.09 -6.87 -19.38
N SER A 5 -16.63 -7.90 -20.09
CA SER A 5 -15.26 -8.40 -19.99
C SER A 5 -14.37 -7.47 -20.81
N VAL A 6 -13.86 -6.42 -20.18
CA VAL A 6 -12.79 -5.60 -20.75
C VAL A 6 -11.50 -5.92 -20.01
N ARG A 7 -10.66 -6.73 -20.65
CA ARG A 7 -9.24 -6.87 -20.33
C ARG A 7 -8.58 -5.49 -20.46
N GLN A 8 -8.13 -4.91 -19.35
CA GLN A 8 -7.07 -3.91 -19.38
C GLN A 8 -6.01 -4.17 -18.32
N SER A 9 -4.77 -4.06 -18.79
CA SER A 9 -3.46 -4.10 -18.16
C SER A 9 -3.43 -4.05 -16.64
N ARG A 10 -3.24 -5.25 -16.09
CA ARG A 10 -2.40 -5.47 -14.91
C ARG A 10 -1.00 -4.90 -15.17
N CYS A 11 -0.74 -3.67 -14.75
CA CYS A 11 0.62 -3.28 -14.34
C CYS A 11 0.86 -3.89 -12.96
N SER A 12 1.04 -5.21 -12.93
CA SER A 12 1.46 -5.96 -11.76
C SER A 12 2.62 -6.85 -12.20
N TYR A 13 3.80 -6.56 -11.65
CA TYR A 13 4.94 -7.44 -11.37
C TYR A 13 4.81 -8.95 -11.74
N GLN A 14 4.68 -9.28 -13.03
CA GLN A 14 4.64 -10.67 -13.52
C GLN A 14 5.38 -10.90 -14.85
N ALA A 15 6.31 -10.02 -15.24
CA ALA A 15 7.13 -10.24 -16.44
C ALA A 15 8.63 -10.17 -16.11
N PHE A 16 9.15 -11.19 -15.42
CA PHE A 16 10.55 -11.61 -15.48
C PHE A 16 10.66 -13.04 -14.98
N LEU A 17 10.45 -14.02 -15.88
CA LEU A 17 10.99 -15.38 -15.82
C LEU A 17 10.46 -16.18 -17.01
N GLN A 18 11.03 -15.96 -18.20
CA GLN A 18 11.20 -17.02 -19.20
C GLN A 18 12.36 -16.65 -20.13
N ILE A 19 13.52 -17.26 -19.88
CA ILE A 19 14.52 -17.60 -20.91
C ILE A 19 14.88 -19.05 -20.61
N GLY A 20 14.72 -19.92 -21.62
CA GLY A 20 14.96 -21.36 -21.49
C GLY A 20 14.49 -22.23 -22.66
N ILE A 21 14.93 -21.88 -23.89
CA ILE A 21 15.39 -22.76 -25.00
C ILE A 21 14.41 -23.82 -25.59
N MET A 22 14.00 -23.64 -26.86
CA MET A 22 14.44 -24.48 -28.01
C MET A 22 13.90 -23.98 -29.36
N ALA A 23 14.84 -23.74 -30.28
CA ALA A 23 14.84 -23.91 -31.75
C ALA A 23 13.75 -23.30 -32.67
N ALA A 24 14.17 -22.23 -33.36
CA ALA A 24 14.12 -21.98 -34.81
C ALA A 24 12.82 -22.23 -35.62
N ARG A 25 12.27 -21.14 -36.19
CA ARG A 25 12.24 -20.91 -37.66
C ARG A 25 11.86 -19.48 -38.01
N ILE A 26 12.49 -19.03 -39.08
CA ILE A 26 12.54 -17.71 -39.71
C ILE A 26 11.17 -17.23 -40.20
N THR A 27 10.79 -15.99 -39.89
CA THR A 27 10.26 -14.99 -40.85
C THR A 27 10.32 -13.60 -40.23
N ALA A 28 10.86 -12.65 -40.97
CA ALA A 28 11.15 -11.27 -40.57
C ALA A 28 10.06 -10.32 -41.11
N ILE A 29 9.49 -9.45 -40.27
CA ILE A 29 8.86 -8.15 -40.63
C ILE A 29 9.03 -7.21 -39.41
N PRO A 30 9.41 -5.92 -39.59
CA PRO A 30 10.00 -5.09 -38.54
C PRO A 30 8.94 -4.37 -37.69
N LEU A 31 9.21 -4.24 -36.38
CA LEU A 31 8.42 -3.40 -35.47
C LEU A 31 9.24 -2.19 -35.04
N LEU A 32 8.75 -1.04 -35.49
CA LEU A 32 9.20 0.32 -35.20
C LEU A 32 9.57 0.54 -33.72
N ALA A 33 10.80 0.98 -33.52
CA ALA A 33 11.29 1.55 -32.29
C ALA A 33 10.57 2.89 -32.00
N THR A 34 9.86 2.96 -30.88
CA THR A 34 9.57 4.23 -30.21
C THR A 34 10.08 4.13 -28.78
N GLY A 35 11.27 4.68 -28.57
CA GLY A 35 11.85 4.87 -27.25
C GLY A 35 11.07 5.93 -26.49
N LEU A 36 10.75 5.62 -25.23
CA LEU A 36 10.23 6.59 -24.27
C LEU A 36 11.28 6.77 -23.17
N LEU A 37 12.20 7.69 -23.44
CA LEU A 37 12.96 8.42 -22.43
C LEU A 37 11.99 9.42 -21.77
N LEU A 38 11.72 9.24 -20.48
CA LEU A 38 11.29 10.34 -19.61
C LEU A 38 11.93 10.15 -18.23
N SER A 39 13.18 10.61 -18.15
CA SER A 39 13.75 11.18 -16.93
C SER A 39 13.10 12.55 -16.68
N SER A 40 12.86 12.82 -15.39
CA SER A 40 12.82 14.17 -14.81
C SER A 40 11.77 15.16 -15.37
N SER A 41 10.55 15.08 -14.83
CA SER A 41 9.66 16.25 -14.69
C SER A 41 8.70 16.01 -13.54
N SER A 42 9.18 16.27 -12.32
CA SER A 42 8.35 16.40 -11.11
C SER A 42 7.75 17.81 -11.04
N VAL A 43 6.98 18.20 -12.04
CA VAL A 43 6.08 19.37 -11.99
C VAL A 43 4.83 18.99 -12.79
N LEU A 44 3.64 19.30 -12.23
CA LEU A 44 2.28 18.96 -12.71
C LEU A 44 1.70 17.61 -12.24
N LEU A 45 1.46 17.48 -10.93
CA LEU A 45 0.26 16.78 -10.41
C LEU A 45 0.00 17.03 -8.91
N SER A 46 0.42 18.18 -8.37
CA SER A 46 0.00 18.64 -7.05
C SER A 46 -1.46 19.10 -7.10
N GLN A 47 -2.35 18.40 -6.40
CA GLN A 47 -3.72 18.82 -6.19
C GLN A 47 -3.76 19.86 -5.07
N GLN A 48 -4.19 21.09 -5.39
CA GLN A 48 -4.65 22.06 -4.41
C GLN A 48 -6.17 21.86 -4.22
N PRO A 49 -6.70 21.90 -2.99
CA PRO A 49 -8.14 21.73 -2.76
C PRO A 49 -8.94 22.85 -3.44
N ALA A 50 -10.02 22.48 -4.13
CA ALA A 50 -10.90 23.42 -4.81
C ALA A 50 -11.67 24.25 -3.77
N GLN A 51 -11.58 25.58 -3.85
CA GLN A 51 -12.48 26.48 -3.13
C GLN A 51 -13.85 26.55 -3.85
N PRO A 52 -14.97 26.64 -3.12
CA PRO A 52 -16.27 26.93 -3.72
C PRO A 52 -16.39 28.43 -4.01
N ASN A 53 -16.66 28.78 -5.28
CA ASN A 53 -17.09 30.07 -5.84
C ASN A 53 -16.57 31.36 -5.18
N ALA A 54 -15.72 32.12 -5.88
CA ALA A 54 -15.48 33.54 -5.60
C ALA A 54 -15.66 34.37 -6.88
N ASN A 55 -16.50 35.41 -6.78
CA ASN A 55 -16.71 36.47 -7.77
C ASN A 55 -15.38 37.17 -8.15
N PRO A 56 -15.22 37.66 -9.40
CA PRO A 56 -13.95 38.17 -9.93
C PRO A 56 -13.61 39.61 -9.53
N ALA A 57 -13.87 40.04 -8.29
CA ALA A 57 -13.64 41.43 -7.87
C ALA A 57 -12.74 41.62 -6.63
N ASN A 58 -12.08 40.58 -6.11
CA ASN A 58 -11.12 40.72 -5.01
C ASN A 58 -9.87 39.86 -5.26
N ALA A 59 -8.90 40.43 -5.98
CA ALA A 59 -7.58 39.83 -6.16
C ALA A 59 -6.78 39.94 -4.85
N LYS A 60 -6.70 38.83 -4.11
CA LYS A 60 -5.77 38.67 -2.98
C LYS A 60 -4.36 38.40 -3.52
N PRO A 61 -3.27 38.88 -2.87
CA PRO A 61 -1.91 38.69 -3.36
C PRO A 61 -1.55 37.20 -3.51
N ALA A 62 -0.72 36.92 -4.52
CA ALA A 62 -0.26 35.60 -4.91
C ALA A 62 0.07 34.70 -3.72
N ALA A 63 -0.46 33.48 -3.76
CA ALA A 63 -0.13 32.44 -2.79
C ALA A 63 1.38 32.25 -2.75
N ALA A 64 1.94 32.33 -1.54
CA ALA A 64 3.35 32.05 -1.28
C ALA A 64 3.73 30.71 -1.91
N GLN A 65 4.83 30.72 -2.67
CA GLN A 65 5.46 29.51 -3.18
C GLN A 65 5.66 28.50 -2.04
N PRO A 66 5.46 27.20 -2.28
CA PRO A 66 5.74 26.18 -1.28
C PRO A 66 7.19 26.33 -0.82
N LYS A 67 7.39 26.53 0.49
CA LYS A 67 8.71 26.57 1.10
C LYS A 67 9.51 25.34 0.65
N PRO A 68 10.80 25.48 0.26
CA PRO A 68 11.66 24.34 -0.01
C PRO A 68 11.60 23.40 1.20
N GLN A 69 11.23 22.13 0.97
CA GLN A 69 11.45 21.10 1.96
C GLN A 69 12.94 21.10 2.28
N MET A 70 13.30 21.23 3.56
CA MET A 70 14.67 21.05 4.05
C MET A 70 15.25 19.81 3.38
N GLN A 71 16.21 19.99 2.48
CA GLN A 71 17.01 18.90 1.95
C GLN A 71 17.90 18.45 3.11
N ASP A 72 17.50 17.39 3.79
CA ASP A 72 18.36 16.70 4.75
C ASP A 72 19.65 16.27 4.00
N PRO A 73 20.82 16.86 4.32
CA PRO A 73 22.07 16.55 3.62
C PRO A 73 22.42 15.05 3.69
N ALA A 74 21.89 14.33 4.69
CA ALA A 74 22.06 12.90 4.85
C ALA A 74 21.39 12.07 3.72
N LEU A 75 20.43 12.63 2.99
CA LEU A 75 19.76 11.94 1.88
C LEU A 75 20.65 11.82 0.63
N GLU A 76 21.63 12.72 0.45
CA GLU A 76 22.50 12.78 -0.73
C GLU A 76 23.90 12.18 -0.47
N GLN A 77 24.20 11.79 0.78
CA GLN A 77 25.48 11.18 1.13
C GLN A 77 25.35 9.68 1.39
N ILE A 78 26.18 8.90 0.69
CA ILE A 78 26.31 7.46 0.94
C ILE A 78 27.20 7.26 2.18
N LYS A 79 26.64 6.61 3.20
CA LYS A 79 27.35 6.20 4.42
C LYS A 79 27.71 4.72 4.31
N GLU A 80 28.95 4.41 3.97
CA GLU A 80 29.41 3.02 3.88
C GLU A 80 29.41 2.38 5.28
N LEU A 81 28.67 1.28 5.45
CA LEU A 81 28.56 0.54 6.74
C LEU A 81 29.53 -0.64 6.81
N MET A 82 30.28 -0.87 5.75
CA MET A 82 31.29 -1.91 5.56
C MET A 82 32.33 -1.36 4.60
N THR A 83 33.60 -1.73 4.77
CA THR A 83 34.64 -1.33 3.81
C THR A 83 34.71 -2.30 2.62
N PRO A 84 35.25 -1.89 1.46
CA PRO A 84 35.48 -2.81 0.34
C PRO A 84 36.35 -4.02 0.71
N GLU A 85 37.35 -3.84 1.57
CA GLU A 85 38.25 -4.91 2.04
C GLU A 85 37.52 -5.90 2.94
N GLU A 86 36.62 -5.44 3.81
CA GLU A 86 35.75 -6.30 4.60
C GLU A 86 34.85 -7.15 3.69
N ALA A 87 34.26 -6.52 2.66
CA ALA A 87 33.40 -7.19 1.69
C ALA A 87 34.17 -8.27 0.93
N GLU A 88 35.36 -7.93 0.44
CA GLU A 88 36.23 -8.84 -0.30
C GLU A 88 36.72 -10.00 0.56
N ARG A 89 37.06 -9.74 1.83
CA ARG A 89 37.42 -10.77 2.79
C ARG A 89 36.27 -11.76 3.02
N PHE A 90 35.05 -11.28 3.25
CA PHE A 90 33.89 -12.16 3.41
C PHE A 90 33.66 -12.99 2.14
N ARG A 91 33.74 -12.37 0.96
CA ARG A 91 33.59 -13.04 -0.33
C ARG A 91 34.59 -14.20 -0.50
N LYS A 92 35.86 -13.97 -0.17
CA LYS A 92 36.92 -14.97 -0.32
C LYS A 92 36.89 -16.08 0.73
N THR A 93 36.46 -15.78 1.95
CA THR A 93 36.65 -16.69 3.10
C THR A 93 35.37 -17.36 3.60
N LYS A 94 34.19 -16.75 3.38
CA LYS A 94 32.94 -17.17 4.02
C LYS A 94 31.76 -17.33 3.08
N LEU A 95 31.76 -16.68 1.91
CA LEU A 95 30.59 -16.63 1.03
C LEU A 95 30.11 -18.01 0.58
N ILE A 96 31.02 -18.89 0.17
CA ILE A 96 30.67 -20.25 -0.29
C ILE A 96 29.99 -21.01 0.86
N ASN A 97 30.62 -21.06 2.04
CA ASN A 97 30.06 -21.73 3.21
C ASN A 97 28.71 -21.14 3.63
N PHE A 98 28.55 -19.81 3.52
CA PHE A 98 27.27 -19.16 3.78
C PHE A 98 26.19 -19.59 2.77
N GLU A 99 26.50 -19.59 1.47
CA GLU A 99 25.56 -20.01 0.42
C GLU A 99 25.18 -21.49 0.57
N GLU A 100 26.14 -22.36 0.87
CA GLU A 100 25.93 -23.78 1.12
C GLU A 100 25.07 -24.01 2.36
N LEU A 101 25.36 -23.32 3.47
CA LEU A 101 24.57 -23.38 4.69
C LEU A 101 23.13 -22.90 4.45
N LEU A 102 22.96 -21.78 3.74
CA LEU A 102 21.65 -21.22 3.44
C LEU A 102 20.84 -22.16 2.53
N ARG A 103 21.47 -22.75 1.50
CA ARG A 103 20.83 -23.75 0.60
C ARG A 103 20.51 -25.06 1.33
N GLY A 104 21.42 -25.53 2.18
CA GLY A 104 21.26 -26.73 3.00
C GLY A 104 20.22 -26.56 4.10
N GLY A 105 20.00 -25.34 4.58
CA GLY A 105 18.82 -24.95 5.36
C GLY A 105 18.83 -25.35 6.83
N LYS A 106 19.62 -26.36 7.23
CA LYS A 106 19.75 -26.81 8.62
C LYS A 106 20.73 -25.95 9.40
N ILE A 107 20.35 -25.55 10.62
CA ILE A 107 21.24 -24.89 11.58
C ILE A 107 21.59 -25.91 12.67
N SER A 108 22.88 -26.24 12.80
CA SER A 108 23.34 -27.27 13.72
C SER A 108 24.21 -26.70 14.86
N SER A 109 24.73 -25.48 14.72
CA SER A 109 25.65 -24.90 15.70
C SER A 109 25.46 -23.39 15.90
N ALA A 110 26.11 -22.84 16.93
CA ALA A 110 26.21 -21.39 17.12
C ALA A 110 27.05 -20.72 16.03
N ALA A 111 28.03 -21.43 15.46
CA ALA A 111 28.85 -20.94 14.34
C ALA A 111 28.00 -20.75 13.07
N ASP A 112 27.07 -21.67 12.80
CA ASP A 112 26.12 -21.57 11.68
C ASP A 112 25.25 -20.32 11.81
N LYS A 113 24.71 -20.08 13.02
CA LYS A 113 23.91 -18.88 13.30
C LYS A 113 24.70 -17.61 13.05
N LYS A 114 25.96 -17.58 13.53
CA LYS A 114 26.88 -16.45 13.31
C LYS A 114 27.16 -16.23 11.81
N LEU A 115 27.39 -17.30 11.05
CA LEU A 115 27.65 -17.21 9.61
C LEU A 115 26.44 -16.65 8.84
N ILE A 116 25.21 -17.06 9.19
CA ILE A 116 23.98 -16.49 8.61
C ILE A 116 23.85 -15.00 8.94
N ALA A 117 24.10 -14.61 10.19
CA ALA A 117 24.06 -13.21 10.60
C ALA A 117 25.10 -12.35 9.89
N GLU A 118 26.33 -12.85 9.72
CA GLU A 118 27.39 -12.18 8.96
C GLU A 118 27.06 -12.09 7.47
N GLY A 119 26.45 -13.13 6.88
CA GLY A 119 25.99 -13.10 5.49
C GLY A 119 24.86 -12.09 5.26
N ALA A 120 23.92 -11.96 6.20
CA ALA A 120 22.90 -10.92 6.17
C ALA A 120 23.51 -9.51 6.24
N ARG A 121 24.47 -9.29 7.15
CA ARG A 121 25.23 -8.04 7.22
C ARG A 121 25.92 -7.75 5.88
N TYR A 122 26.67 -8.72 5.36
CA TYR A 122 27.41 -8.57 4.10
C TYR A 122 26.47 -8.15 2.97
N ASN A 123 25.39 -8.91 2.74
CA ASN A 123 24.47 -8.64 1.63
C ASN A 123 23.74 -7.29 1.74
N LEU A 124 23.36 -6.87 2.96
CA LEU A 124 22.74 -5.57 3.15
C LEU A 124 23.74 -4.43 2.99
N TYR A 125 24.92 -4.55 3.61
CA TYR A 125 25.88 -3.46 3.65
C TYR A 125 26.61 -3.27 2.32
N LEU A 126 26.63 -4.28 1.44
CA LEU A 126 27.00 -4.09 0.03
C LEU A 126 26.18 -2.99 -0.65
N MET A 127 24.90 -2.80 -0.27
CA MET A 127 24.09 -1.71 -0.82
C MET A 127 24.59 -0.33 -0.43
N THR A 128 25.45 -0.24 0.60
CA THR A 128 25.99 1.04 1.08
C THR A 128 27.32 1.39 0.42
N LEU A 129 27.97 0.48 -0.29
CA LEU A 129 29.23 0.77 -0.99
C LEU A 129 28.98 1.66 -2.20
N LYS A 130 29.90 2.57 -2.51
CA LYS A 130 29.81 3.41 -3.72
C LYS A 130 30.07 2.63 -5.01
N GLN A 131 31.00 1.67 -4.95
CA GLN A 131 31.45 0.83 -6.06
C GLN A 131 31.23 -0.65 -5.75
N ASP A 132 31.05 -1.47 -6.79
CA ASP A 132 30.97 -2.93 -6.64
C ASP A 132 32.36 -3.48 -6.24
N PRO A 133 32.51 -4.14 -5.08
CA PRO A 133 33.82 -4.65 -4.66
C PRO A 133 34.39 -5.74 -5.58
N ARG A 134 33.56 -6.37 -6.43
CA ARG A 134 34.03 -7.34 -7.44
C ARG A 134 34.57 -6.65 -8.69
N ASN A 135 34.00 -5.49 -9.00
CA ASN A 135 34.20 -4.73 -10.23
C ASN A 135 34.23 -3.23 -9.88
N PRO A 136 35.32 -2.71 -9.28
CA PRO A 136 35.36 -1.36 -8.71
C PRO A 136 35.11 -0.23 -9.72
N GLU A 137 35.30 -0.49 -11.01
CA GLU A 137 34.96 0.42 -12.10
C GLU A 137 33.45 0.68 -12.23
N ASN A 138 32.62 -0.21 -11.68
CA ASN A 138 31.17 -0.13 -11.74
C ASN A 138 30.58 0.44 -10.44
N LYS A 139 29.57 1.29 -10.57
CA LYS A 139 28.75 1.74 -9.43
C LYS A 139 27.94 0.57 -8.88
N THR A 140 27.68 0.60 -7.58
CA THR A 140 26.84 -0.40 -6.91
C THR A 140 25.43 -0.47 -7.51
N ASP A 141 25.06 -1.64 -8.03
CA ASP A 141 23.71 -1.90 -8.56
C ASP A 141 22.78 -2.42 -7.44
N LEU A 142 22.07 -1.47 -6.81
CA LEU A 142 21.09 -1.75 -5.75
C LEU A 142 19.97 -2.70 -6.18
N LYS A 143 19.56 -2.66 -7.46
CA LYS A 143 18.50 -3.54 -7.99
C LYS A 143 19.01 -4.98 -8.07
N LYS A 144 20.23 -5.17 -8.59
CA LYS A 144 20.88 -6.48 -8.67
C LYS A 144 21.14 -7.07 -7.29
N LEU A 145 21.65 -6.28 -6.34
CA LEU A 145 21.89 -6.75 -4.97
C LEU A 145 20.61 -7.24 -4.29
N ARG A 146 19.52 -6.44 -4.35
CA ARG A 146 18.21 -6.88 -3.85
C ARG A 146 17.70 -8.15 -4.53
N ALA A 147 17.84 -8.24 -5.85
CA ALA A 147 17.41 -9.41 -6.61
C ALA A 147 18.20 -10.66 -6.21
N ASN A 148 19.49 -10.52 -5.89
CA ASN A 148 20.31 -11.61 -5.37
C ASN A 148 19.83 -12.06 -3.99
N ILE A 149 19.59 -11.14 -3.05
CA ILE A 149 19.06 -11.48 -1.72
C ILE A 149 17.74 -12.26 -1.82
N ILE A 150 16.80 -11.78 -2.64
CA ILE A 150 15.51 -12.48 -2.86
C ILE A 150 15.71 -13.83 -3.54
N ARG A 151 16.68 -13.95 -4.46
CA ARG A 151 17.04 -15.23 -5.08
C ARG A 151 17.57 -16.21 -4.03
N ASP A 152 18.45 -15.77 -3.16
CA ASP A 152 19.07 -16.60 -2.11
C ASP A 152 18.00 -17.11 -1.14
N ILE A 153 17.07 -16.24 -0.72
CA ILE A 153 15.89 -16.64 0.06
C ILE A 153 15.06 -17.69 -0.69
N ARG A 154 14.79 -17.51 -1.98
CA ARG A 154 13.99 -18.47 -2.76
C ARG A 154 14.62 -19.86 -2.84
N PHE A 155 15.94 -19.96 -2.85
CA PHE A 155 16.65 -21.23 -2.93
C PHE A 155 17.03 -21.81 -1.56
N SER A 156 16.96 -21.02 -0.48
CA SER A 156 17.31 -21.46 0.86
C SER A 156 16.41 -22.61 1.31
N GLY A 157 16.99 -23.73 1.77
CA GLY A 157 16.26 -24.90 2.24
C GLY A 157 15.44 -25.66 1.19
N ARG A 158 15.44 -25.21 -0.07
CA ARG A 158 14.56 -25.76 -1.11
C ARG A 158 14.90 -27.20 -1.47
N VAL A 159 16.19 -27.55 -1.45
CA VAL A 159 16.67 -28.89 -1.79
C VAL A 159 16.52 -29.83 -0.60
N SER A 160 16.84 -29.37 0.61
CA SER A 160 16.81 -30.19 1.83
C SER A 160 15.42 -30.30 2.47
N GLY A 161 14.51 -29.37 2.16
CA GLY A 161 13.23 -29.22 2.85
C GLY A 161 13.31 -28.59 4.24
N ASN A 162 14.52 -28.20 4.70
CA ASN A 162 14.71 -27.56 6.00
C ASN A 162 14.85 -26.05 5.83
N PHE A 163 14.02 -25.26 6.53
CA PHE A 163 13.97 -23.80 6.38
C PHE A 163 14.52 -23.01 7.58
N GLN A 164 15.20 -23.65 8.54
CA GLN A 164 15.75 -22.96 9.73
C GLN A 164 16.71 -21.81 9.36
N ALA A 165 17.63 -22.05 8.42
CA ALA A 165 18.57 -21.03 7.96
C ALA A 165 17.86 -19.89 7.22
N ARG A 166 16.76 -20.19 6.51
CA ARG A 166 15.92 -19.17 5.85
C ARG A 166 15.29 -18.24 6.87
N GLU A 167 14.65 -18.81 7.88
CA GLU A 167 13.98 -18.04 8.94
C GLU A 167 14.97 -17.12 9.65
N LEU A 168 16.11 -17.66 10.08
CA LEU A 168 17.16 -16.87 10.72
C LEU A 168 17.74 -15.79 9.78
N TYR A 169 17.92 -16.09 8.50
CA TYR A 169 18.40 -15.12 7.52
C TYR A 169 17.39 -13.98 7.32
N LEU A 170 16.10 -14.28 7.25
CA LEU A 170 15.02 -13.27 7.18
C LEU A 170 14.98 -12.39 8.44
N GLU A 171 15.16 -12.98 9.63
CA GLU A 171 15.25 -12.26 10.90
C GLU A 171 16.44 -11.30 10.93
N GLU A 172 17.63 -11.77 10.56
CA GLU A 172 18.85 -10.96 10.54
C GLU A 172 18.80 -9.86 9.47
N LEU A 173 18.25 -10.15 8.29
CA LEU A 173 17.99 -9.12 7.27
C LEU A 173 17.04 -8.04 7.80
N THR A 174 15.97 -8.46 8.48
CA THR A 174 14.95 -7.54 9.00
C THR A 174 15.53 -6.65 10.09
N LYS A 175 16.29 -7.23 11.01
CA LYS A 175 16.96 -6.52 12.10
C LYS A 175 17.94 -5.46 11.59
N ARG A 176 18.78 -5.82 10.62
CA ARG A 176 19.87 -4.97 10.10
C ARG A 176 19.42 -3.96 9.06
N ALA A 177 18.28 -4.16 8.41
CA ALA A 177 17.77 -3.20 7.44
C ALA A 177 17.53 -1.81 8.04
N GLU A 178 17.32 -1.72 9.36
CA GLU A 178 17.18 -0.44 10.07
C GLU A 178 18.44 0.41 10.01
N ASP A 179 19.63 -0.19 9.97
CA ASP A 179 20.91 0.53 9.86
C ASP A 179 20.98 1.35 8.56
N LEU A 180 20.21 0.95 7.54
CA LEU A 180 20.16 1.60 6.24
C LEU A 180 19.15 2.74 6.19
N PHE A 181 18.30 2.92 7.21
CA PHE A 181 17.26 3.96 7.21
C PHE A 181 17.80 5.38 7.40
N ASP A 182 19.07 5.52 7.77
CA ASP A 182 19.77 6.80 7.88
C ASP A 182 20.82 7.02 6.76
N ASN A 183 20.74 6.26 5.66
CA ASN A 183 21.73 6.29 4.59
C ASN A 183 21.33 7.20 3.41
N HIS A 184 22.01 7.14 2.28
CA HIS A 184 21.58 7.77 1.04
C HIS A 184 20.16 7.34 0.65
N ARG A 185 19.37 8.25 0.07
CA ARG A 185 17.96 8.06 -0.31
C ARG A 185 17.69 6.75 -1.05
N LEU A 186 18.53 6.41 -2.03
CA LEU A 186 18.36 5.18 -2.83
C LEU A 186 18.66 3.89 -2.04
N VAL A 187 19.57 3.96 -1.07
CA VAL A 187 19.89 2.84 -0.16
C VAL A 187 18.73 2.61 0.80
N ARG A 188 18.23 3.69 1.43
CA ARG A 188 17.02 3.64 2.27
C ARG A 188 15.85 3.04 1.49
N PHE A 189 15.58 3.55 0.28
CA PHE A 189 14.53 3.03 -0.58
C PHE A 189 14.70 1.54 -0.88
N SER A 190 15.93 1.11 -1.19
CA SER A 190 16.24 -0.30 -1.45
C SER A 190 15.99 -1.19 -0.24
N ALA A 191 16.36 -0.75 0.96
CA ALA A 191 16.08 -1.47 2.20
C ALA A 191 14.57 -1.62 2.45
N VAL A 192 13.80 -0.55 2.27
CA VAL A 192 12.33 -0.58 2.45
C VAL A 192 11.64 -1.47 1.42
N VAL A 193 12.09 -1.43 0.14
CA VAL A 193 11.58 -2.33 -0.90
C VAL A 193 11.91 -3.79 -0.58
N LEU A 194 13.10 -4.07 -0.08
CA LEU A 194 13.50 -5.42 0.34
C LEU A 194 12.59 -5.93 1.45
N LEU A 195 12.46 -5.18 2.55
CA LEU A 195 11.58 -5.52 3.68
C LEU A 195 10.13 -5.77 3.24
N SER A 196 9.62 -4.93 2.34
CA SER A 196 8.25 -5.05 1.80
C SER A 196 8.05 -6.31 0.95
N SER A 197 9.14 -6.92 0.46
CA SER A 197 9.11 -8.05 -0.46
C SER A 197 9.42 -9.40 0.20
N LEU A 198 9.87 -9.40 1.47
CA LEU A 198 10.29 -10.63 2.16
C LEU A 198 9.12 -11.62 2.29
N ASP A 199 9.42 -12.88 2.02
CA ASP A 199 8.49 -14.01 2.12
C ASP A 199 9.05 -15.05 3.08
N LEU A 200 8.23 -15.50 4.02
CA LEU A 200 8.52 -16.70 4.80
C LEU A 200 8.44 -17.94 3.90
N ARG A 201 7.44 -17.99 3.02
CA ARG A 201 7.21 -19.10 2.09
C ARG A 201 6.84 -18.58 0.70
N ASP A 202 7.49 -19.14 -0.32
CA ASP A 202 7.18 -18.83 -1.73
C ASP A 202 5.92 -19.57 -2.21
N GLU A 203 5.25 -19.01 -3.23
CA GLU A 203 4.13 -19.69 -3.92
C GLU A 203 4.65 -20.91 -4.69
N ASP A 204 4.01 -22.07 -4.51
CA ASP A 204 4.18 -23.23 -5.38
C ASP A 204 2.82 -23.66 -5.93
N ARG A 205 2.55 -23.25 -7.17
CA ARG A 205 1.28 -23.56 -7.85
C ARG A 205 1.06 -25.05 -8.08
N ARG A 206 2.13 -25.82 -8.30
CA ARG A 206 2.02 -27.26 -8.53
C ARG A 206 1.59 -27.96 -7.24
N LYS A 207 2.13 -27.51 -6.11
CA LYS A 207 1.82 -28.04 -4.78
C LYS A 207 0.65 -27.33 -4.08
N LYS A 208 0.00 -26.36 -4.74
CA LYS A 208 -1.05 -25.50 -4.17
C LYS A 208 -0.62 -24.83 -2.85
N ILE A 209 0.66 -24.49 -2.74
CA ILE A 209 1.20 -23.78 -1.59
C ILE A 209 1.08 -22.29 -1.84
N GLU A 210 0.36 -21.61 -0.97
CA GLU A 210 0.23 -20.17 -1.01
C GLU A 210 1.50 -19.49 -0.47
N ARG A 211 1.83 -18.35 -1.07
CA ARG A 211 2.89 -17.46 -0.60
C ARG A 211 2.52 -16.89 0.77
N VAL A 212 3.48 -16.89 1.69
CA VAL A 212 3.34 -16.31 3.03
C VAL A 212 4.37 -15.20 3.22
N ALA A 213 3.90 -13.97 3.43
CA ALA A 213 4.78 -12.83 3.70
C ALA A 213 5.50 -12.97 5.05
N PHE A 214 6.75 -12.51 5.13
CA PHE A 214 7.53 -12.56 6.37
C PHE A 214 7.02 -11.51 7.37
N THR A 215 6.22 -11.97 8.34
CA THR A 215 5.50 -11.08 9.26
C THR A 215 6.42 -10.13 10.02
N PRO A 216 7.57 -10.54 10.61
CA PRO A 216 8.40 -9.65 11.44
C PRO A 216 8.88 -8.37 10.76
N ALA A 217 8.91 -8.32 9.43
CA ALA A 217 9.22 -7.11 8.67
C ALA A 217 8.27 -5.92 8.96
N TYR A 218 7.09 -6.15 9.52
CA TYR A 218 6.15 -5.07 9.85
C TYR A 218 6.75 -4.03 10.81
N ALA A 219 7.56 -4.46 11.78
CA ALA A 219 8.08 -3.58 12.84
C ALA A 219 9.00 -2.47 12.27
N PRO A 220 10.06 -2.79 11.49
CA PRO A 220 10.86 -1.74 10.87
C PRO A 220 10.08 -0.91 9.84
N LEU A 221 9.11 -1.48 9.12
CA LEU A 221 8.25 -0.71 8.22
C LEU A 221 7.40 0.32 8.97
N LEU A 222 6.90 0.01 10.17
CA LEU A 222 6.21 0.96 11.03
C LEU A 222 7.13 2.10 11.48
N LYS A 223 8.42 1.83 11.75
CA LYS A 223 9.41 2.88 12.06
C LYS A 223 9.58 3.86 10.90
N VAL A 224 9.59 3.37 9.66
CA VAL A 224 9.64 4.23 8.45
C VAL A 224 8.41 5.13 8.37
N ILE A 225 7.22 4.59 8.61
CA ILE A 225 5.96 5.35 8.62
C ILE A 225 5.95 6.42 9.72
N ALA A 226 6.41 6.06 10.93
CA ALA A 226 6.39 6.95 12.09
C ALA A 226 7.43 8.08 11.99
N SER A 227 8.52 7.87 11.25
CA SER A 227 9.61 8.84 11.17
C SER A 227 9.23 10.07 10.34
N PRO A 228 9.34 11.29 10.89
CA PRO A 228 9.09 12.52 10.13
C PRO A 228 10.14 12.72 9.03
N ASN A 229 11.38 12.26 9.27
CA ASN A 229 12.54 12.49 8.39
C ASN A 229 12.60 11.55 7.19
N GLN A 230 11.71 10.55 7.11
CA GLN A 230 11.67 9.66 5.95
C GLN A 230 10.92 10.31 4.78
N PRO A 231 11.51 10.31 3.57
CA PRO A 231 10.84 10.79 2.36
C PRO A 231 9.51 10.08 2.09
N THR A 232 8.58 10.79 1.46
CA THR A 232 7.22 10.31 1.20
C THR A 232 7.21 9.00 0.39
N GLU A 233 8.13 8.80 -0.55
CA GLU A 233 8.20 7.57 -1.35
C GLU A 233 8.62 6.33 -0.55
N LEU A 234 9.44 6.49 0.50
CA LEU A 234 9.77 5.41 1.43
C LEU A 234 8.55 5.06 2.27
N LYS A 235 7.83 6.08 2.78
CA LYS A 235 6.59 5.89 3.53
C LYS A 235 5.50 5.21 2.68
N ILE A 236 5.37 5.56 1.41
CA ILE A 236 4.47 4.88 0.45
C ILE A 236 4.86 3.41 0.32
N THR A 237 6.14 3.12 0.09
CA THR A 237 6.64 1.75 -0.07
C THR A 237 6.39 0.95 1.21
N ALA A 238 6.66 1.53 2.38
CA ALA A 238 6.45 0.87 3.66
C ALA A 238 4.97 0.57 3.93
N ALA A 239 4.06 1.51 3.63
CA ALA A 239 2.62 1.28 3.73
C ALA A 239 2.19 0.12 2.82
N ASN A 240 2.63 0.09 1.56
CA ASN A 240 2.32 -1.00 0.65
C ASN A 240 2.88 -2.36 1.13
N GLY A 241 4.07 -2.37 1.73
CA GLY A 241 4.65 -3.55 2.37
C GLY A 241 3.81 -4.06 3.55
N LEU A 242 3.33 -3.14 4.40
CA LEU A 242 2.41 -3.48 5.50
C LEU A 242 1.08 -4.03 4.97
N ALA A 243 0.50 -3.42 3.93
CA ALA A 243 -0.71 -3.92 3.27
C ALA A 243 -0.55 -5.37 2.81
N ARG A 244 0.58 -5.67 2.14
CA ARG A 244 0.93 -7.02 1.71
C ARG A 244 1.09 -7.98 2.87
N ILE A 245 1.73 -7.56 3.97
CA ILE A 245 1.83 -8.38 5.18
C ILE A 245 0.42 -8.68 5.73
N GLY A 246 -0.48 -7.70 5.84
CA GLY A 246 -1.84 -7.94 6.31
C GLY A 246 -2.64 -8.92 5.45
N GLU A 247 -2.44 -8.88 4.14
CA GLU A 247 -3.16 -9.70 3.16
C GLU A 247 -2.59 -11.12 3.03
N MET A 248 -1.26 -11.24 3.00
CA MET A 248 -0.57 -12.48 2.60
C MET A 248 0.18 -13.16 3.74
N SER A 249 0.08 -12.68 4.98
CA SER A 249 0.73 -13.35 6.11
C SER A 249 -0.25 -14.07 7.02
N GLU A 250 0.29 -15.02 7.77
CA GLU A 250 -0.37 -15.67 8.90
C GLU A 250 -0.29 -14.79 10.17
N ALA A 251 -0.20 -13.46 10.03
CA ALA A 251 -0.14 -12.54 11.16
C ALA A 251 -1.39 -12.68 12.04
N SER A 252 -1.16 -12.80 13.36
CA SER A 252 -2.21 -12.82 14.36
C SER A 252 -3.04 -11.53 14.33
N ASN A 253 -4.29 -11.62 14.78
CA ASN A 253 -5.16 -10.45 14.91
C ASN A 253 -4.51 -9.34 15.76
N SER A 254 -3.79 -9.70 16.83
CA SER A 254 -3.06 -8.71 17.65
C SER A 254 -2.05 -7.91 16.83
N ARG A 255 -1.27 -8.56 15.95
CA ARG A 255 -0.29 -7.85 15.09
C ARG A 255 -0.98 -6.98 14.06
N ARG A 256 -2.07 -7.48 13.44
CA ARG A 256 -2.89 -6.70 12.50
C ARG A 256 -3.44 -5.44 13.18
N VAL A 257 -3.90 -5.56 14.43
CA VAL A 257 -4.36 -4.42 15.24
C VAL A 257 -3.23 -3.43 15.50
N SER A 258 -2.03 -3.88 15.89
CA SER A 258 -0.88 -2.98 16.09
C SER A 258 -0.53 -2.18 14.83
N ILE A 259 -0.61 -2.81 13.65
CA ILE A 259 -0.42 -2.11 12.36
C ILE A 259 -1.53 -1.07 12.17
N VAL A 260 -2.80 -1.44 12.35
CA VAL A 260 -3.94 -0.51 12.24
C VAL A 260 -3.79 0.70 13.16
N GLU A 261 -3.46 0.47 14.43
CA GLU A 261 -3.31 1.52 15.44
C GLU A 261 -2.15 2.47 15.14
N ALA A 262 -1.12 2.02 14.44
CA ALA A 262 -0.04 2.88 13.95
C ALA A 262 -0.39 3.64 12.65
N ILE A 263 -1.16 3.01 11.76
CA ILE A 263 -1.56 3.59 10.47
C ILE A 263 -2.61 4.69 10.64
N ILE A 264 -3.55 4.57 11.58
CA ILE A 264 -4.61 5.57 11.79
C ILE A 264 -4.04 6.98 12.12
N PRO A 265 -3.13 7.14 13.10
CA PRO A 265 -2.49 8.44 13.35
C PRO A 265 -1.65 8.96 12.19
N ALA A 266 -0.96 8.07 11.46
CA ALA A 266 -0.22 8.46 10.25
C ALA A 266 -1.16 9.01 9.17
N LEU A 267 -2.33 8.37 9.00
CA LEU A 267 -3.36 8.80 8.07
C LEU A 267 -3.92 10.16 8.47
N ASP A 268 -4.18 10.41 9.75
CA ASP A 268 -4.64 11.71 10.24
C ASP A 268 -3.60 12.82 9.99
N ARG A 269 -2.31 12.56 10.22
CA ARG A 269 -1.24 13.54 9.96
C ARG A 269 -0.98 13.78 8.47
N SER A 270 -1.33 12.83 7.60
CA SER A 270 -1.06 12.90 6.16
C SER A 270 -1.90 13.90 5.36
N LEU A 271 -2.72 14.75 6.00
CA LEU A 271 -3.61 15.70 5.29
C LEU A 271 -2.88 16.61 4.31
N ASN A 272 -1.71 17.09 4.72
CA ASN A 272 -0.86 17.98 3.91
C ASN A 272 0.18 17.20 3.08
N GLU A 273 0.16 15.87 3.14
CA GLU A 273 1.05 15.00 2.38
C GLU A 273 0.47 14.66 1.01
N HIS A 274 1.32 14.16 0.12
CA HIS A 274 0.91 13.77 -1.22
C HIS A 274 -0.21 12.71 -1.20
N SER A 275 -1.22 12.89 -2.07
CA SER A 275 -2.42 12.02 -2.11
C SER A 275 -2.12 10.53 -2.30
N TRP A 276 -1.00 10.19 -2.94
CA TRP A 276 -0.56 8.80 -3.09
C TRP A 276 -0.20 8.16 -1.75
N TYR A 277 0.42 8.91 -0.84
CA TYR A 277 0.73 8.40 0.50
C TYR A 277 -0.54 8.19 1.32
N GLN A 278 -1.45 9.17 1.30
CA GLN A 278 -2.75 9.03 1.97
C GLN A 278 -3.51 7.80 1.47
N ARG A 279 -3.48 7.55 0.15
CA ARG A 279 -4.09 6.38 -0.46
C ARG A 279 -3.43 5.07 -0.05
N SER A 280 -2.09 5.00 -0.03
CA SER A 280 -1.38 3.81 0.44
C SER A 280 -1.74 3.46 1.89
N LEU A 281 -1.89 4.45 2.77
CA LEU A 281 -2.36 4.23 4.15
C LEU A 281 -3.81 3.69 4.19
N VAL A 282 -4.70 4.24 3.36
CA VAL A 282 -6.09 3.76 3.22
C VAL A 282 -6.15 2.32 2.69
N ASP A 283 -5.37 2.01 1.65
CA ASP A 283 -5.29 0.66 1.08
C ASP A 283 -4.69 -0.33 2.10
N THR A 284 -3.73 0.11 2.92
CA THR A 284 -3.17 -0.68 4.03
C THR A 284 -4.24 -1.07 5.02
N LEU A 285 -5.06 -0.11 5.49
CA LEU A 285 -6.17 -0.39 6.41
C LEU A 285 -7.15 -1.43 5.84
N GLY A 286 -7.50 -1.31 4.54
CA GLY A 286 -8.41 -2.25 3.89
C GLY A 286 -7.84 -3.66 3.65
N SER A 287 -6.51 -3.81 3.62
CA SER A 287 -5.85 -5.11 3.45
C SER A 287 -5.58 -5.85 4.76
N MET A 288 -5.88 -5.27 5.93
CA MET A 288 -5.63 -5.93 7.22
C MET A 288 -6.57 -7.11 7.51
N GLY A 289 -7.70 -7.22 6.80
CA GLY A 289 -8.67 -8.30 7.02
C GLY A 289 -9.29 -8.29 8.43
N ILE A 290 -9.34 -7.14 9.09
CA ILE A 290 -9.98 -6.93 10.38
C ILE A 290 -10.79 -5.63 10.35
N THR A 291 -11.84 -5.56 11.17
CA THR A 291 -12.64 -4.34 11.37
C THR A 291 -12.37 -3.70 12.73
N ASP A 292 -12.13 -4.54 13.73
CA ASP A 292 -12.14 -4.15 15.14
C ASP A 292 -10.74 -4.21 15.76
N ASN A 293 -10.52 -3.38 16.79
CA ASN A 293 -9.35 -3.52 17.66
C ASN A 293 -9.57 -4.60 18.74
N LEU A 294 -8.59 -4.77 19.64
CA LEU A 294 -8.67 -5.73 20.75
C LEU A 294 -9.84 -5.46 21.70
N ALA A 295 -10.25 -4.18 21.83
CA ALA A 295 -11.41 -3.76 22.62
C ALA A 295 -12.75 -3.88 21.86
N ARG A 296 -12.78 -4.61 20.73
CA ARG A 296 -13.98 -4.81 19.89
C ARG A 296 -14.60 -3.52 19.34
N ARG A 297 -13.79 -2.46 19.20
CA ARG A 297 -14.22 -1.20 18.58
C ARG A 297 -13.91 -1.21 17.08
N PRO A 298 -14.83 -0.80 16.20
CA PRO A 298 -14.68 -0.88 14.73
C PRO A 298 -13.77 0.22 14.16
N VAL A 299 -12.54 0.32 14.67
CA VAL A 299 -11.59 1.42 14.41
C VAL A 299 -11.24 1.58 12.93
N VAL A 300 -11.20 0.48 12.17
CA VAL A 300 -10.89 0.51 10.74
C VAL A 300 -12.04 1.14 9.95
N VAL A 301 -13.27 0.74 10.27
CA VAL A 301 -14.48 1.29 9.64
C VAL A 301 -14.60 2.78 9.94
N ASP A 302 -14.42 3.17 11.21
CA ASP A 302 -14.44 4.57 11.64
C ASP A 302 -13.38 5.42 10.91
N ALA A 303 -12.15 4.93 10.82
CA ALA A 303 -11.06 5.62 10.13
C ALA A 303 -11.36 5.83 8.63
N LEU A 304 -11.85 4.80 7.93
CA LEU A 304 -12.19 4.91 6.51
C LEU A 304 -13.40 5.83 6.27
N LEU A 305 -14.43 5.77 7.13
CA LEU A 305 -15.57 6.70 7.07
C LEU A 305 -15.13 8.16 7.30
N LYS A 306 -14.21 8.39 8.25
CA LYS A 306 -13.63 9.73 8.50
C LYS A 306 -12.92 10.26 7.26
N VAL A 307 -12.06 9.45 6.64
CA VAL A 307 -11.35 9.82 5.40
C VAL A 307 -12.33 10.13 4.27
N MET A 308 -13.37 9.31 4.11
CA MET A 308 -14.36 9.49 3.06
C MET A 308 -15.15 10.80 3.19
N LYS A 309 -15.45 11.22 4.42
CA LYS A 309 -16.22 12.44 4.73
C LYS A 309 -15.36 13.71 4.73
N ASP A 310 -14.03 13.59 4.76
CA ASP A 310 -13.13 14.73 4.85
C ASP A 310 -13.01 15.50 3.51
N PRO A 311 -13.55 16.74 3.40
CA PRO A 311 -13.50 17.51 2.17
C PRO A 311 -12.09 18.04 1.86
N LYS A 312 -11.16 18.04 2.82
CA LYS A 312 -9.77 18.46 2.61
C LYS A 312 -8.99 17.41 1.82
N ARG A 313 -9.47 16.16 1.81
CA ARG A 313 -8.86 15.07 1.05
C ARG A 313 -9.39 15.04 -0.38
N THR A 314 -8.53 14.57 -1.27
CA THR A 314 -8.84 14.54 -2.70
C THR A 314 -9.83 13.41 -3.02
N TRP A 315 -10.59 13.55 -4.10
CA TRP A 315 -11.58 12.54 -4.51
C TRP A 315 -10.99 11.14 -4.65
N ARG A 316 -9.73 11.02 -5.09
CA ARG A 316 -9.02 9.75 -5.21
C ARG A 316 -8.84 9.06 -3.85
N VAL A 317 -8.51 9.81 -2.80
CA VAL A 317 -8.33 9.29 -1.44
C VAL A 317 -9.68 8.93 -0.82
N ARG A 318 -10.67 9.82 -0.93
CA ARG A 318 -12.01 9.62 -0.38
C ARG A 318 -12.70 8.39 -0.99
N THR A 319 -12.61 8.21 -2.31
CA THR A 319 -13.17 7.04 -3.00
C THR A 319 -12.37 5.77 -2.77
N ALA A 320 -11.05 5.85 -2.57
CA ALA A 320 -10.27 4.69 -2.13
C ALA A 320 -10.75 4.20 -0.76
N ALA A 321 -11.14 5.10 0.16
CA ALA A 321 -11.71 4.70 1.44
C ALA A 321 -13.06 3.98 1.28
N ALA A 322 -13.93 4.48 0.38
CA ALA A 322 -15.19 3.80 0.03
C ALA A 322 -14.94 2.38 -0.52
N TYR A 323 -14.01 2.25 -1.47
CA TYR A 323 -13.62 0.96 -2.02
C TYR A 323 -13.12 -0.01 -0.93
N ASN A 324 -12.22 0.45 -0.05
CA ASN A 324 -11.68 -0.39 1.02
C ASN A 324 -12.74 -0.77 2.07
N LEU A 325 -13.76 0.05 2.34
CA LEU A 325 -14.91 -0.35 3.16
C LEU A 325 -15.63 -1.59 2.59
N GLY A 326 -15.75 -1.68 1.27
CA GLY A 326 -16.30 -2.85 0.59
C GLY A 326 -15.44 -4.11 0.71
N LYS A 327 -14.15 -3.98 1.00
CA LYS A 327 -13.24 -5.13 1.18
C LYS A 327 -13.32 -5.74 2.58
N LEU A 328 -13.61 -4.93 3.60
CA LEU A 328 -13.56 -5.35 5.00
C LEU A 328 -14.46 -6.58 5.30
N PRO A 329 -14.08 -7.43 6.27
CA PRO A 329 -14.89 -8.57 6.69
C PRO A 329 -16.06 -8.11 7.60
N LEU A 330 -16.97 -7.32 7.03
CA LEU A 330 -18.15 -6.81 7.72
C LEU A 330 -19.08 -7.96 8.14
N LYS A 331 -19.62 -7.87 9.35
CA LYS A 331 -20.52 -8.85 9.96
C LYS A 331 -21.95 -8.32 10.01
N ALA A 332 -22.92 -9.20 10.28
CA ALA A 332 -24.35 -8.84 10.31
C ALA A 332 -24.70 -7.66 11.23
N ASN A 333 -23.95 -7.48 12.32
CA ASN A 333 -24.12 -6.38 13.28
C ASN A 333 -23.36 -5.09 12.92
N SER A 334 -22.63 -5.06 11.80
CA SER A 334 -21.97 -3.84 11.33
C SER A 334 -23.03 -2.81 10.95
N ASP A 335 -22.75 -1.52 11.16
CA ASP A 335 -23.65 -0.43 10.77
C ASP A 335 -23.63 -0.22 9.25
N ILE A 336 -24.22 -1.19 8.53
CA ILE A 336 -24.25 -1.20 7.09
C ILE A 336 -25.07 -0.03 6.55
N LYS A 337 -26.07 0.45 7.30
CA LYS A 337 -26.88 1.62 6.93
C LYS A 337 -26.02 2.88 6.91
N LEU A 338 -25.20 3.12 7.92
CA LEU A 338 -24.26 4.24 7.94
C LEU A 338 -23.22 4.14 6.82
N ILE A 339 -22.66 2.94 6.58
CA ILE A 339 -21.67 2.72 5.52
C ILE A 339 -22.27 3.03 4.15
N THR A 340 -23.38 2.40 3.79
CA THR A 340 -24.01 2.58 2.48
C THR A 340 -24.51 4.01 2.29
N TYR A 341 -25.12 4.61 3.31
CA TYR A 341 -25.50 6.03 3.30
C TYR A 341 -24.31 6.93 2.98
N SER A 342 -23.19 6.72 3.67
CA SER A 342 -22.02 7.58 3.51
C SER A 342 -21.37 7.43 2.12
N ILE A 343 -21.46 6.24 1.50
CA ILE A 343 -21.00 6.04 0.11
C ILE A 343 -21.94 6.72 -0.89
N VAL A 344 -23.26 6.66 -0.68
CA VAL A 344 -24.24 7.36 -1.53
C VAL A 344 -24.04 8.88 -1.43
N ASP A 345 -23.84 9.42 -0.23
CA ASP A 345 -23.56 10.85 -0.02
C ASP A 345 -22.22 11.28 -0.66
N LEU A 346 -21.16 10.48 -0.53
CA LEU A 346 -19.91 10.72 -1.26
C LEU A 346 -20.17 10.81 -2.77
N THR A 347 -20.92 9.85 -3.32
CA THR A 347 -21.23 9.77 -4.75
C THR A 347 -22.02 10.99 -5.21
N ARG A 348 -23.00 11.43 -4.43
CA ARG A 348 -23.78 12.65 -4.69
C ARG A 348 -22.87 13.88 -4.77
N ASN A 349 -21.95 14.01 -3.83
CA ASN A 349 -20.98 15.11 -3.81
C ASN A 349 -20.00 15.04 -4.99
N MET A 350 -19.60 13.84 -5.41
CA MET A 350 -18.79 13.63 -6.61
C MET A 350 -19.53 14.04 -7.89
N ILE A 351 -20.83 13.76 -8.01
CA ILE A 351 -21.64 14.17 -9.18
C ILE A 351 -21.59 15.70 -9.36
N LYS A 352 -21.79 16.44 -8.27
CA LYS A 352 -21.71 17.92 -8.30
C LYS A 352 -20.34 18.40 -8.81
N ALA A 353 -19.26 17.83 -8.28
CA ALA A 353 -17.90 18.18 -8.68
C ALA A 353 -17.55 17.72 -10.11
N TYR A 354 -18.05 16.56 -10.52
CA TYR A 354 -17.91 16.01 -11.86
C TYR A 354 -18.60 16.91 -12.89
N ASN A 355 -19.84 17.31 -12.65
CA ASN A 355 -20.57 18.20 -13.56
C ASN A 355 -19.89 19.57 -13.69
N GLY A 356 -19.19 20.04 -12.65
CA GLY A 356 -18.37 21.25 -12.73
C GLY A 356 -17.03 21.09 -13.48
N ASN A 357 -16.52 19.86 -13.62
CA ASN A 357 -15.27 19.57 -14.34
C ASN A 357 -15.22 18.12 -14.85
N ASN A 358 -16.02 17.78 -15.86
CA ASN A 358 -16.18 16.40 -16.31
C ASN A 358 -15.00 15.85 -17.11
N LYS A 359 -14.07 16.73 -17.55
CA LYS A 359 -12.89 16.35 -18.36
C LYS A 359 -11.74 15.79 -17.53
N ALA A 360 -11.80 15.86 -16.20
CA ALA A 360 -10.69 15.42 -15.37
C ALA A 360 -10.49 13.90 -15.43
N ARG A 361 -9.28 13.46 -15.81
CA ARG A 361 -8.93 12.04 -16.06
C ARG A 361 -9.14 11.11 -14.86
N PHE A 362 -9.22 11.66 -13.64
CA PHE A 362 -9.38 10.86 -12.42
C PHE A 362 -10.81 10.39 -12.16
N TRP A 363 -11.82 10.95 -12.82
CA TRP A 363 -13.21 10.65 -12.52
C TRP A 363 -13.58 9.20 -12.75
N LYS A 364 -13.15 8.62 -13.88
CA LYS A 364 -13.39 7.19 -14.15
C LYS A 364 -12.89 6.30 -13.01
N ARG A 365 -11.68 6.55 -12.50
CA ARG A 365 -11.16 5.79 -11.36
C ARG A 365 -11.94 6.03 -10.07
N CYS A 366 -12.37 7.26 -9.82
CA CYS A 366 -13.14 7.60 -8.61
C CYS A 366 -14.52 6.91 -8.61
N PHE A 367 -15.25 6.96 -9.73
CA PHE A 367 -16.53 6.25 -9.88
C PHE A 367 -16.36 4.74 -9.91
N TRP A 368 -15.26 4.22 -10.49
CA TRP A 368 -14.92 2.80 -10.41
C TRP A 368 -14.71 2.32 -8.97
N ASN A 369 -13.99 3.09 -8.15
CA ASN A 369 -13.81 2.75 -6.73
C ASN A 369 -15.15 2.70 -5.97
N VAL A 370 -16.08 3.61 -6.25
CA VAL A 370 -17.44 3.60 -5.65
C VAL A 370 -18.21 2.36 -6.10
N TYR A 371 -18.15 2.00 -7.39
CA TYR A 371 -18.75 0.78 -7.90
C TYR A 371 -18.20 -0.47 -7.19
N LEU A 372 -16.87 -0.55 -7.05
CA LEU A 372 -16.18 -1.65 -6.37
C LEU A 372 -16.39 -1.68 -4.85
N ALA A 373 -16.88 -0.58 -4.25
CA ALA A 373 -17.34 -0.64 -2.87
C ALA A 373 -18.53 -1.60 -2.74
N PHE A 374 -19.38 -1.71 -3.76
CA PHE A 374 -20.56 -2.59 -3.75
C PHE A 374 -20.33 -3.93 -4.45
N LYS A 375 -19.69 -3.91 -5.63
CA LYS A 375 -19.50 -5.09 -6.47
C LYS A 375 -18.10 -5.66 -6.35
N PRO A 376 -17.94 -6.98 -6.49
CA PRO A 376 -16.62 -7.58 -6.49
C PRO A 376 -15.82 -7.14 -7.72
N GLU A 377 -14.49 -7.14 -7.57
CA GLU A 377 -13.58 -6.81 -8.67
C GLU A 377 -13.56 -7.86 -9.79
N ALA A 378 -13.78 -9.12 -9.40
CA ALA A 378 -13.89 -10.25 -10.31
C ALA A 378 -14.87 -11.28 -9.74
N ALA A 379 -15.40 -12.14 -10.61
CA ALA A 379 -16.26 -13.23 -10.20
C ALA A 379 -15.56 -14.12 -9.15
N GLY A 380 -16.28 -14.50 -8.10
CA GLY A 380 -15.76 -15.34 -7.01
C GLY A 380 -14.92 -14.62 -5.96
N MET A 381 -14.70 -13.30 -6.07
CA MET A 381 -14.05 -12.54 -5.00
C MET A 381 -15.05 -12.14 -3.92
N ASN A 382 -14.64 -12.27 -2.65
CA ASN A 382 -15.45 -11.89 -1.49
C ASN A 382 -15.36 -10.39 -1.14
N ASN A 383 -15.00 -9.53 -2.10
CA ASN A 383 -14.98 -8.07 -1.94
C ASN A 383 -16.28 -7.42 -2.47
N GLY A 384 -16.55 -6.20 -2.03
CA GLY A 384 -17.78 -5.48 -2.30
C GLY A 384 -18.90 -5.83 -1.31
N LEU A 385 -19.70 -4.82 -0.94
CA LEU A 385 -20.78 -4.96 0.04
C LEU A 385 -21.85 -6.01 -0.34
N THR A 386 -22.06 -6.26 -1.62
CA THR A 386 -23.01 -7.29 -2.11
C THR A 386 -22.58 -8.72 -1.82
N GLN A 387 -21.30 -8.93 -1.47
CA GLN A 387 -20.76 -10.24 -1.11
C GLN A 387 -20.66 -10.44 0.42
N LYS A 388 -21.08 -9.45 1.22
CA LYS A 388 -20.90 -9.49 2.68
C LYS A 388 -22.13 -10.08 3.40
N PRO A 389 -21.95 -10.77 4.53
CA PRO A 389 -23.05 -11.29 5.35
C PRO A 389 -23.69 -10.16 6.19
N VAL A 390 -24.28 -9.18 5.50
CA VAL A 390 -24.94 -7.99 6.07
C VAL A 390 -26.35 -7.88 5.51
N ASN A 391 -27.14 -6.90 5.98
CA ASN A 391 -28.48 -6.65 5.44
C ASN A 391 -28.41 -6.26 3.94
N GLN A 392 -28.65 -7.23 3.06
CA GLN A 392 -28.53 -7.06 1.62
C GLN A 392 -29.63 -6.18 1.01
N THR A 393 -30.79 -6.05 1.66
CA THR A 393 -31.83 -5.11 1.22
C THR A 393 -31.31 -3.67 1.26
N VAL A 394 -30.68 -3.29 2.38
CA VAL A 394 -30.06 -1.97 2.55
C VAL A 394 -28.92 -1.74 1.55
N VAL A 395 -28.09 -2.75 1.31
CA VAL A 395 -26.99 -2.68 0.33
C VAL A 395 -27.53 -2.49 -1.09
N ASN A 396 -28.50 -3.31 -1.50
CA ASN A 396 -29.08 -3.27 -2.84
C ASN A 396 -29.81 -1.95 -3.12
N ASP A 397 -30.53 -1.41 -2.14
CA ASP A 397 -31.22 -0.13 -2.28
C ASP A 397 -30.27 1.05 -2.42
N ALA A 398 -29.15 1.04 -1.70
CA ALA A 398 -28.08 2.03 -1.88
C ALA A 398 -27.36 1.86 -3.22
N TYR A 399 -27.12 0.62 -3.66
CA TYR A 399 -26.47 0.33 -4.94
C TYR A 399 -27.29 0.87 -6.14
N LYS A 400 -28.63 0.80 -6.07
CA LYS A 400 -29.51 1.41 -7.08
C LYS A 400 -29.25 2.91 -7.26
N GLN A 401 -28.85 3.61 -6.20
CA GLN A 401 -28.56 5.05 -6.25
C GLN A 401 -27.22 5.34 -6.95
N ILE A 402 -26.20 4.51 -6.74
CA ILE A 402 -24.86 4.75 -7.27
C ILE A 402 -24.67 4.22 -8.69
N ILE A 403 -25.45 3.23 -9.14
CA ILE A 403 -25.18 2.57 -10.43
C ILE A 403 -25.47 3.45 -11.64
N LYS A 404 -26.51 4.30 -11.59
CA LYS A 404 -26.83 5.24 -12.68
C LYS A 404 -25.65 6.20 -12.98
N PRO A 405 -25.15 6.99 -12.02
CA PRO A 405 -24.03 7.91 -12.28
C PRO A 405 -22.74 7.15 -12.62
N VAL A 406 -22.50 5.99 -12.02
CA VAL A 406 -21.36 5.12 -12.36
C VAL A 406 -21.40 4.71 -13.84
N ASN A 407 -22.54 4.21 -14.32
CA ASN A 407 -22.68 3.79 -15.71
C ASN A 407 -22.46 4.96 -16.68
N THR A 408 -22.97 6.16 -16.37
CA THR A 408 -22.73 7.35 -17.20
C THR A 408 -21.24 7.68 -17.35
N VAL A 409 -20.47 7.62 -16.26
CA VAL A 409 -19.05 8.01 -16.27
C VAL A 409 -18.14 6.93 -16.83
N LEU A 410 -18.49 5.66 -16.66
CA LEU A 410 -17.66 4.53 -17.08
C LEU A 410 -17.88 4.10 -18.53
N GLN A 411 -18.83 4.71 -19.24
CA GLN A 411 -19.00 4.50 -20.67
C GLN A 411 -17.73 4.82 -21.47
N THR A 412 -17.60 4.14 -22.62
CA THR A 412 -16.56 4.41 -23.61
C THR A 412 -16.83 5.74 -24.33
N GLY A 413 -15.78 6.47 -24.67
CA GLY A 413 -15.91 7.76 -25.37
C GLY A 413 -16.06 8.97 -24.45
N VAL A 414 -16.69 10.03 -24.98
CA VAL A 414 -16.93 11.30 -24.28
C VAL A 414 -17.99 11.08 -23.21
N THR A 415 -17.64 11.39 -21.96
CA THR A 415 -18.52 11.18 -20.81
C THR A 415 -19.42 12.41 -20.62
N PRO A 416 -20.75 12.28 -20.74
CA PRO A 416 -21.65 13.43 -20.62
C PRO A 416 -21.76 13.89 -19.15
N PRO A 417 -22.28 15.11 -18.91
CA PRO A 417 -22.76 15.51 -17.59
C PRO A 417 -23.82 14.53 -17.08
N ILE A 418 -23.88 14.36 -15.76
CA ILE A 418 -24.89 13.54 -15.11
C ILE A 418 -26.16 14.38 -14.92
N ALA A 419 -27.30 13.81 -15.31
CA ALA A 419 -28.57 14.51 -15.36
C ALA A 419 -29.10 14.89 -13.94
N PRO A 420 -29.85 16.01 -13.81
CA PRO A 420 -30.35 16.48 -12.52
C PRO A 420 -31.32 15.53 -11.81
N ASP A 421 -32.11 14.74 -12.55
CA ASP A 421 -33.04 13.74 -12.04
C ASP A 421 -32.33 12.63 -11.25
N VAL A 422 -31.12 12.23 -11.69
CA VAL A 422 -30.25 11.29 -10.97
C VAL A 422 -29.87 11.87 -9.61
N THR A 423 -29.49 13.14 -9.57
CA THR A 423 -29.11 13.82 -8.32
C THR A 423 -30.33 13.97 -7.39
N LYS A 424 -31.50 14.33 -7.93
CA LYS A 424 -32.74 14.45 -7.16
C LYS A 424 -33.15 13.12 -6.50
N SER A 425 -33.10 12.02 -7.25
CA SER A 425 -33.37 10.67 -6.72
C SER A 425 -32.44 10.32 -5.55
N MET A 426 -31.15 10.67 -5.64
CA MET A 426 -30.19 10.44 -4.56
C MET A 426 -30.47 11.31 -3.34
N ASP A 427 -30.79 12.59 -3.55
CA ASP A 427 -31.12 13.53 -2.47
C ASP A 427 -32.37 13.07 -1.70
N ASP A 428 -33.40 12.59 -2.39
CA ASP A 428 -34.62 12.04 -1.77
C ASP A 428 -34.33 10.72 -1.02
N TRP A 429 -33.49 9.86 -1.59
CA TRP A 429 -33.05 8.63 -0.92
C TRP A 429 -32.26 8.93 0.35
N LEU A 430 -31.34 9.90 0.32
CA LEU A 430 -30.55 10.31 1.49
C LEU A 430 -31.45 10.84 2.61
N LYS A 431 -32.41 11.72 2.29
CA LYS A 431 -33.38 12.22 3.29
C LYS A 431 -34.16 11.08 3.95
N LYS A 432 -34.61 10.09 3.18
CA LYS A 432 -35.38 8.94 3.70
C LYS A 432 -34.54 7.97 4.53
N ASN A 433 -33.24 7.84 4.23
CA ASN A 433 -32.37 6.80 4.79
C ASN A 433 -31.35 7.31 5.80
N LEU A 434 -31.63 8.44 6.47
CA LEU A 434 -30.78 9.00 7.52
C LEU A 434 -30.36 7.92 8.57
N PRO A 435 -29.06 7.76 8.84
CA PRO A 435 -28.56 6.91 9.91
C PRO A 435 -28.99 7.44 11.28
N LYS A 436 -29.08 6.54 12.28
CA LYS A 436 -29.41 6.93 13.66
C LYS A 436 -28.36 7.86 14.27
N ASN A 437 -27.10 7.64 13.91
CA ASN A 437 -25.95 8.46 14.26
C ASN A 437 -24.94 8.42 13.10
N PHE A 438 -24.06 9.42 13.02
CA PHE A 438 -23.03 9.50 11.98
C PHE A 438 -21.68 8.89 12.40
N ARG A 439 -21.68 8.04 13.43
CA ARG A 439 -20.51 7.43 14.07
C ARG A 439 -20.78 5.94 14.30
N VAL A 440 -19.79 5.07 14.06
CA VAL A 440 -19.98 3.62 14.24
C VAL A 440 -19.94 3.23 15.73
N ALA A 441 -19.15 3.94 16.54
CA ALA A 441 -19.14 3.78 18.00
C ALA A 441 -19.96 4.89 18.71
N PRO A 442 -20.73 4.56 19.77
CA PRO A 442 -21.30 5.57 20.65
C PRO A 442 -20.18 6.35 21.35
N VAL A 443 -20.34 7.66 21.47
CA VAL A 443 -19.40 8.54 22.19
C VAL A 443 -19.33 8.04 23.62
N GLN A 444 -18.14 7.66 24.10
CA GLN A 444 -17.95 7.49 25.53
C GLN A 444 -18.26 8.86 26.16
N ALA A 445 -19.29 8.92 27.00
CA ALA A 445 -19.30 9.91 28.05
C ALA A 445 -17.93 9.83 28.73
N LYS A 446 -17.24 10.97 28.88
CA LYS A 446 -16.05 11.03 29.75
C LYS A 446 -16.41 10.27 31.04
N PRO A 447 -15.58 9.34 31.54
CA PRO A 447 -15.84 8.77 32.84
C PRO A 447 -15.96 9.93 33.83
N LYS A 448 -17.18 10.17 34.35
CA LYS A 448 -17.33 10.93 35.57
C LYS A 448 -16.67 10.08 36.65
N ASN A 449 -15.71 10.67 37.35
CA ASN A 449 -15.00 10.15 38.52
C ASN A 449 -13.68 9.42 38.20
N GLN A 450 -12.64 10.22 37.92
CA GLN A 450 -11.42 10.13 38.72
C GLN A 450 -11.35 11.37 39.60
N GLN A 451 -12.14 11.38 40.68
CA GLN A 451 -11.64 11.93 41.93
C GLN A 451 -10.84 10.78 42.54
N VAL A 452 -9.53 10.79 42.32
CA VAL A 452 -8.62 10.00 43.13
C VAL A 452 -7.84 11.01 43.96
N ALA A 453 -8.28 11.10 45.21
CA ALA A 453 -7.54 11.43 46.41
C ALA A 453 -6.22 12.18 46.20
N GLU A 454 -6.27 13.50 46.36
CA GLU A 454 -5.24 14.16 47.16
C GLU A 454 -5.48 13.71 48.61
N GLY A 455 -4.51 13.01 49.19
CA GLY A 455 -4.61 12.44 50.52
C GLY A 455 -3.24 12.25 51.13
N ASN A 456 -2.83 13.29 51.87
CA ASN A 456 -1.90 13.37 53.01
C ASN A 456 -0.44 12.96 52.83
#